data_AF-A0A4Q7F1M3-F1
#
_entry.id   AF-A0A4Q7F1M3-F1
#
_cell.length_a   1.000
_cell.length_b   1.000
_cell.length_c   1.000
_cell.angle_alpha   90.00
_cell.angle_beta   90.00
_cell.angle_gamma   90.00
#
_symmetry.space_group_name_H-M   'P 1'
#
loop_
_entity.id
_entity.type
_entity.pdbx_description
1 polymer ?
#
loop_
_entity_poly.entity_id
_entity_poly.type
_entity_poly.pdbx_seq_one_letter_code
_entity_poly.pdbx_strand_id
1 'polypeptide(L)'
;MTESLFQNWCTLNGVQPVPVAPHVVARFIADITPLGIDKVWPAVQEISRTHYTVGLADPTLGHPVATLVTEIGAVEPPRSWDKEHKLRFKSLPYDLQLYIAAKEAQREVTMRRVFSERDNLKNELKAIKEAA
;
A
#
# COMPACT_ATOMS: atom_id res chain seq x y z
N MET A 1 -14.54 17.08 -17.19
CA MET A 1 -13.64 16.80 -16.06
C MET A 1 -14.52 16.34 -14.92
N THR A 2 -14.43 15.09 -14.51
CA THR A 2 -15.11 14.61 -13.29
C THR A 2 -14.47 15.30 -12.10
N GLU A 3 -15.26 15.98 -11.28
CA GLU A 3 -14.76 16.66 -10.08
C GLU A 3 -14.17 15.64 -9.10
N SER A 4 -13.03 15.97 -8.49
CA SER A 4 -12.36 15.07 -7.54
C SER A 4 -13.21 14.84 -6.29
N LEU A 5 -13.08 13.67 -5.67
CA LEU A 5 -13.80 13.35 -4.44
C LEU A 5 -13.52 14.38 -3.33
N PHE A 6 -12.28 14.87 -3.27
CA PHE A 6 -11.86 15.86 -2.30
C PHE A 6 -12.44 17.25 -2.57
N GLN A 7 -12.48 17.69 -3.84
CA GLN A 7 -13.11 18.97 -4.20
C GLN A 7 -14.60 18.97 -3.84
N ASN A 8 -15.30 17.88 -4.12
CA ASN A 8 -16.72 17.75 -3.76
C ASN A 8 -16.92 17.82 -2.25
N TRP A 9 -16.10 17.09 -1.49
CA TRP A 9 -16.13 17.15 -0.03
C TRP A 9 -15.81 18.56 0.50
N CYS A 10 -14.82 19.25 -0.09
CA CYS A 10 -14.46 20.62 0.25
C CYS A 10 -15.64 21.59 0.02
N THR A 11 -16.30 21.51 -1.13
CA THR A 11 -17.49 22.31 -1.46
C THR A 11 -18.61 22.07 -0.45
N LEU A 12 -18.90 20.82 -0.09
CA LEU A 12 -19.93 20.48 0.88
C LEU A 12 -19.62 20.98 2.31
N ASN A 13 -18.33 21.07 2.66
CA ASN A 13 -17.88 21.48 3.99
C ASN A 13 -17.44 22.95 4.08
N GLY A 14 -17.54 23.71 2.98
CA GLY A 14 -17.12 25.12 2.93
C GLY A 14 -15.62 25.33 3.14
N VAL A 15 -14.78 24.38 2.72
CA VAL A 15 -13.32 24.44 2.85
C VAL A 15 -12.67 24.64 1.49
N GLN A 16 -11.54 25.34 1.43
CA GLN A 16 -10.77 25.47 0.19
C GLN A 16 -9.92 24.22 -0.07
N PRO A 17 -9.90 23.69 -1.31
CA PRO A 17 -9.17 22.47 -1.62
C PRO A 17 -7.64 22.69 -1.77
N VAL A 18 -7.21 23.91 -2.14
CA VAL A 18 -5.79 24.26 -2.34
C VAL A 18 -5.59 25.76 -2.04
N PRO A 19 -4.63 26.17 -1.19
CA PRO A 19 -3.87 25.31 -0.28
C PRO A 19 -4.78 24.72 0.79
N VAL A 20 -4.47 23.51 1.27
CA VAL A 20 -5.19 22.90 2.39
C VAL A 20 -4.25 22.46 3.51
N ALA A 21 -4.72 22.58 4.75
CA ALA A 21 -3.94 22.16 5.92
C ALA A 21 -4.05 20.63 6.14
N PRO A 22 -3.00 19.97 6.68
CA PRO A 22 -3.00 18.52 6.90
C PRO A 22 -4.17 17.99 7.74
N HIS A 23 -4.64 18.75 8.74
CA HIS A 23 -5.76 18.34 9.60
C HIS A 23 -7.11 18.28 8.85
N VAL A 24 -7.29 19.11 7.82
CA VAL A 24 -8.48 19.07 6.96
C VAL A 24 -8.46 17.81 6.09
N VAL A 25 -7.29 17.45 5.55
CA VAL A 25 -7.10 16.20 4.81
C VAL A 25 -7.38 15.00 5.70
N ALA A 26 -6.89 15.01 6.94
CA ALA A 26 -7.18 13.95 7.91
C ALA A 26 -8.68 13.82 8.20
N ARG A 27 -9.39 14.94 8.38
CA ARG A 27 -10.86 14.93 8.53
C ARG A 27 -11.56 14.35 7.31
N PHE A 28 -11.17 14.77 6.11
CA PHE A 28 -11.69 14.20 4.86
C PHE A 28 -11.54 12.68 4.83
N ILE A 29 -10.34 12.17 5.12
CA ILE A 29 -10.06 10.73 5.15
C ILE A 29 -10.94 10.02 6.16
N ALA A 30 -11.10 10.57 7.37
CA ALA A 30 -11.99 10.01 8.39
C ALA A 30 -13.45 9.91 7.88
N ASP A 31 -13.94 10.94 7.20
CA ASP A 31 -15.31 10.98 6.67
C ASP A 31 -15.53 9.95 5.53
N ILE A 32 -14.50 9.70 4.71
CA ILE A 32 -14.58 8.74 3.59
C ILE A 32 -14.04 7.35 3.91
N THR A 33 -13.60 7.11 5.15
CA THR A 33 -13.05 5.82 5.61
C THR A 33 -13.95 4.61 5.29
N PRO A 34 -15.30 4.69 5.43
CA PRO A 34 -16.18 3.57 5.09
C PRO A 34 -16.14 3.12 3.62
N LEU A 35 -15.60 3.93 2.71
CA LEU A 35 -15.44 3.58 1.30
C LEU A 35 -14.28 2.59 1.05
N GLY A 36 -13.43 2.37 2.05
CA GLY A 36 -12.29 1.46 1.98
C GLY A 36 -11.05 2.05 1.28
N ILE A 37 -9.91 1.37 1.47
CA ILE A 37 -8.60 1.88 1.02
C ILE A 37 -8.51 2.11 -0.49
N ASP A 38 -9.21 1.30 -1.29
CA ASP A 38 -9.25 1.40 -2.75
C ASP A 38 -9.81 2.73 -3.26
N LYS A 39 -10.63 3.41 -2.44
CA LYS A 39 -11.17 4.74 -2.75
C LYS A 39 -10.41 5.85 -2.05
N VAL A 40 -9.99 5.62 -0.81
CA VAL A 40 -9.23 6.59 -0.01
C VAL A 40 -7.86 6.87 -0.62
N TRP A 41 -7.11 5.82 -0.97
CA TRP A 41 -5.72 5.98 -1.41
C TRP A 41 -5.58 6.79 -2.71
N PRO A 42 -6.35 6.53 -3.78
CA PRO A 42 -6.31 7.37 -4.97
C PRO A 42 -6.68 8.84 -4.70
N ALA A 43 -7.65 9.09 -3.80
CA ALA A 43 -8.03 10.44 -3.44
C ALA A 43 -6.90 11.18 -2.70
N VAL A 44 -6.19 10.51 -1.79
CA VAL A 44 -5.00 11.07 -1.12
C VAL A 44 -3.90 11.39 -2.15
N GLN A 45 -3.63 10.47 -3.09
CA GLN A 45 -2.66 10.70 -4.16
C GLN A 45 -3.03 11.89 -5.07
N GLU A 46 -4.32 12.11 -5.31
CA GLU A 46 -4.82 13.25 -6.07
C GLU A 46 -4.60 14.58 -5.34
N ILE A 47 -4.83 14.62 -4.01
CA ILE A 47 -4.56 15.81 -3.18
C ILE A 47 -3.07 16.17 -3.23
N SER A 48 -2.19 15.17 -3.02
CA SER A 48 -0.75 15.31 -3.11
C SER A 48 -0.32 15.87 -4.47
N ARG A 49 -0.79 15.25 -5.56
CA ARG A 49 -0.50 15.67 -6.93
C ARG A 49 -0.94 17.11 -7.18
N THR A 50 -2.14 17.47 -6.74
CA THR A 50 -2.68 18.82 -6.93
C THR A 50 -1.80 19.87 -6.27
N HIS A 51 -1.37 19.66 -5.02
CA HIS A 51 -0.47 20.56 -4.31
C HIS A 51 0.90 20.65 -4.96
N TYR A 52 1.46 19.50 -5.34
CA TYR A 52 2.73 19.43 -6.06
C TYR A 52 2.69 20.22 -7.37
N THR A 53 1.63 20.09 -8.17
CA THR A 53 1.52 20.77 -9.48
C THR A 53 1.49 22.29 -9.39
N VAL A 54 1.06 22.85 -8.25
CA VAL A 54 1.03 24.30 -8.02
C VAL A 54 2.22 24.78 -7.18
N GLY A 55 3.23 23.94 -6.94
CA GLY A 55 4.44 24.28 -6.21
C GLY A 55 4.25 24.45 -4.69
N LEU A 56 3.22 23.83 -4.12
CA LEU A 56 2.93 23.88 -2.68
C LEU A 56 3.46 22.63 -1.97
N ALA A 57 3.64 22.75 -0.66
CA ALA A 57 3.95 21.62 0.20
C ALA A 57 2.81 20.58 0.18
N ASP A 58 3.17 19.30 0.21
CA ASP A 58 2.20 18.20 0.20
C ASP A 58 1.54 18.04 1.57
N PRO A 59 0.22 18.30 1.70
CA PRO A 59 -0.48 18.22 2.97
C PRO A 59 -0.75 16.77 3.42
N THR A 60 -0.53 15.79 2.55
CA THR A 60 -0.77 14.36 2.82
C THR A 60 0.39 13.67 3.53
N LEU A 61 1.58 14.30 3.56
CA LEU A 61 2.78 13.74 4.21
C LEU A 61 2.78 13.92 5.73
N GLY A 62 1.78 14.59 6.30
CA GLY A 62 1.65 14.78 7.74
C GLY A 62 1.28 13.49 8.49
N HIS A 63 1.79 13.35 9.71
CA HIS A 63 1.51 12.18 10.57
C HIS A 63 0.01 11.81 10.70
N PRO A 64 -0.94 12.76 10.87
CA PRO A 64 -2.36 12.42 10.96
C PRO A 64 -2.92 11.70 9.73
N VAL A 65 -2.46 12.09 8.53
CA VAL A 65 -2.89 11.48 7.28
C VAL A 65 -2.28 10.09 7.12
N ALA A 66 -0.97 9.96 7.39
CA ALA A 66 -0.26 8.68 7.28
C ALA A 66 -0.84 7.61 8.22
N THR A 67 -1.18 7.98 9.46
CA THR A 67 -1.79 7.06 10.44
C THR A 67 -3.14 6.54 9.95
N LEU A 68 -4.04 7.43 9.52
CA LEU A 68 -5.36 7.03 9.03
C LEU A 68 -5.27 6.11 7.80
N VAL A 69 -4.43 6.45 6.82
CA VAL A 69 -4.23 5.60 5.63
C VAL A 69 -3.71 4.21 6.03
N THR A 70 -2.79 4.13 6.99
CA THR A 70 -2.23 2.86 7.47
C THR A 70 -3.27 2.02 8.20
N GLU A 71 -4.13 2.65 9.00
CA GLU A 71 -5.23 1.97 9.70
C GLU A 71 -6.26 1.39 8.73
N ILE A 72 -6.60 2.12 7.67
CA ILE A 72 -7.58 1.68 6.66
C ILE A 72 -6.97 0.62 5.73
N GLY A 73 -5.69 0.76 5.40
CA GLY A 73 -5.00 -0.03 4.40
C GLY A 73 -4.15 -1.17 4.94
N ALA A 74 -4.23 -1.53 6.22
CA ALA A 74 -3.30 -2.46 6.85
C ALA A 74 -2.92 -3.67 5.95
N VAL A 75 -1.66 -3.69 5.51
CA VAL A 75 -1.13 -4.78 4.68
C VAL A 75 -0.58 -5.84 5.61
N GLU A 76 -0.97 -7.09 5.38
CA GLU A 76 -0.40 -8.20 6.15
C GLU A 76 1.07 -8.42 5.74
N PRO A 77 2.00 -8.45 6.70
CA PRO A 77 3.40 -8.70 6.39
C PRO A 77 3.60 -10.13 5.84
N PRO A 78 4.67 -10.38 5.06
CA PRO A 78 4.96 -11.71 4.54
C PRO A 78 5.01 -12.78 5.63
N ARG A 79 4.40 -13.94 5.34
CA ARG A 79 4.24 -15.02 6.34
C ARG A 79 5.57 -15.58 6.83
N SER A 80 6.53 -15.66 5.91
CA SER A 80 7.89 -16.19 6.11
C SER A 80 8.76 -15.33 7.03
N TRP A 81 8.38 -14.08 7.29
CA TRP A 81 9.17 -13.18 8.11
C TRP A 81 9.06 -13.51 9.61
N ASP A 82 10.13 -13.25 10.34
CA ASP A 82 10.11 -13.33 11.80
C ASP A 82 9.29 -12.20 12.44
N LYS A 83 9.15 -12.26 13.76
CA LYS A 83 8.34 -11.30 14.52
C LYS A 83 8.91 -9.87 14.45
N GLU A 84 10.22 -9.70 14.45
CA GLU A 84 10.84 -8.36 14.44
C GLU A 84 10.61 -7.67 13.10
N HIS A 85 10.84 -8.38 12.00
CA HIS A 85 10.60 -7.87 10.66
C HIS A 85 9.12 -7.55 10.43
N LYS A 86 8.19 -8.38 10.94
CA LYS A 86 6.75 -8.12 10.89
C LYS A 86 6.36 -6.84 11.63
N LEU A 87 6.98 -6.56 12.77
CA LEU A 87 6.74 -5.32 13.52
C LEU A 87 7.27 -4.10 12.75
N ARG A 88 8.50 -4.17 12.24
CA ARG A 88 9.08 -3.08 11.43
C ARG A 88 8.25 -2.82 10.17
N PHE A 89 7.76 -3.85 9.50
CA PHE A 89 6.88 -3.72 8.34
C PHE A 89 5.63 -2.88 8.64
N LYS A 90 4.95 -3.17 9.76
CA LYS A 90 3.74 -2.45 10.16
C LYS A 90 3.98 -0.98 10.52
N SER A 91 5.23 -0.60 10.82
CA SER A 91 5.61 0.80 11.04
C SER A 91 5.90 1.59 9.76
N LEU A 92 5.99 0.91 8.61
CA LEU A 92 6.24 1.57 7.33
C LEU A 92 4.98 2.31 6.84
N PRO A 93 5.15 3.41 6.09
CA PRO A 93 4.08 3.98 5.26
C PRO A 93 3.40 2.95 4.36
N TYR A 94 2.08 3.12 4.13
CA TYR A 94 1.24 2.17 3.40
C TYR A 94 1.74 1.86 1.98
N ASP A 95 2.26 2.84 1.26
CA ASP A 95 2.84 2.68 -0.07
C ASP A 95 4.07 1.75 -0.07
N LEU A 96 4.94 1.90 0.92
CA LEU A 96 6.11 1.03 1.09
C LEU A 96 5.69 -0.38 1.51
N GLN A 97 4.66 -0.52 2.34
CA GLN A 97 4.09 -1.82 2.67
C GLN A 97 3.60 -2.54 1.40
N LEU A 98 2.82 -1.87 0.55
CA LEU A 98 2.34 -2.42 -0.73
C LEU A 98 3.49 -2.85 -1.64
N TYR A 99 4.49 -1.98 -1.81
CA TYR A 99 5.64 -2.26 -2.66
C TYR A 99 6.39 -3.52 -2.20
N ILE A 100 6.71 -3.60 -0.91
CA ILE A 100 7.45 -4.72 -0.33
C ILE A 100 6.63 -6.01 -0.40
N ALA A 101 5.33 -5.96 -0.06
CA ALA A 101 4.46 -7.12 -0.14
C ALA A 101 4.38 -7.68 -1.56
N ALA A 102 4.26 -6.81 -2.58
CA ALA A 102 4.25 -7.22 -3.98
C ALA A 102 5.58 -7.88 -4.39
N LYS A 103 6.72 -7.34 -3.93
CA LYS A 103 8.04 -7.92 -4.20
C LYS A 103 8.22 -9.30 -3.56
N GLU A 104 7.80 -9.48 -2.31
CA GLU A 104 7.91 -10.79 -1.67
C GLU A 104 6.94 -11.83 -2.22
N ALA A 105 5.74 -11.42 -2.66
CA ALA A 105 4.85 -12.33 -3.38
C ALA A 105 5.51 -12.85 -4.68
N GLN A 106 6.19 -11.98 -5.44
CA GLN A 106 6.94 -12.39 -6.63
C GLN A 106 8.06 -13.37 -6.28
N ARG A 107 8.83 -13.07 -5.23
CA ARG A 107 9.91 -13.93 -4.75
C ARG A 107 9.40 -15.31 -4.34
N GLU A 108 8.29 -15.38 -3.62
CA GLU A 108 7.68 -16.65 -3.20
C GLU A 108 7.25 -17.51 -4.38
N VAL A 109 6.69 -16.91 -5.44
CA VAL A 109 6.35 -17.62 -6.69
C VAL A 109 7.59 -18.21 -7.34
N THR A 110 8.67 -17.41 -7.45
CA THR A 110 9.94 -17.88 -8.03
C THR A 110 10.55 -19.01 -7.20
N MET A 111 10.60 -18.88 -5.87
CA MET A 111 11.14 -19.92 -4.98
C MET A 111 10.34 -21.22 -5.08
N ARG A 112 9.00 -21.13 -5.13
CA ARG A 112 8.14 -22.32 -5.28
C ARG A 112 8.44 -23.07 -6.58
N ARG A 113 8.64 -22.35 -7.69
CA ARG A 113 9.00 -22.95 -8.97
C ARG A 113 10.35 -23.68 -8.90
N VAL A 114 11.38 -23.03 -8.36
CA VAL A 114 12.72 -23.62 -8.22
C VAL A 114 12.71 -24.87 -7.34
N PHE A 115 11.96 -24.86 -6.23
CA PHE A 115 11.85 -26.05 -5.38
C PHE A 115 11.13 -27.21 -6.06
N SER A 116 10.05 -26.93 -6.81
CA SER A 116 9.37 -27.95 -7.61
C SER A 116 10.28 -28.56 -8.67
N GLU A 117 11.05 -27.74 -9.39
CA GLU A 117 12.01 -28.21 -10.40
C GLU A 117 13.11 -29.07 -9.77
N ARG A 118 13.67 -28.65 -8.63
CA ARG A 118 14.65 -29.43 -7.87
C ARG A 118 14.11 -30.80 -7.46
N ASP A 119 12.87 -30.84 -6.97
CA ASP A 119 12.28 -32.07 -6.45
C ASP A 119 11.94 -33.04 -7.59
N ASN A 120 11.51 -32.54 -8.75
CA ASN A 120 11.35 -33.35 -9.96
C ASN A 120 12.68 -33.98 -10.41
N LEU A 121 13.75 -33.19 -10.50
CA LEU A 121 15.07 -33.70 -10.89
C LEU A 121 15.60 -34.76 -9.90
N LYS A 122 15.34 -34.59 -8.60
CA LYS A 122 15.69 -35.61 -7.59
C LYS A 122 14.93 -36.91 -7.80
N ASN A 123 13.65 -36.83 -8.16
CA ASN A 123 12.83 -38.01 -8.43
C ASN A 123 13.27 -38.73 -9.71
N GLU A 124 13.56 -37.98 -10.79
CA GLU A 124 14.09 -38.53 -12.04
C GLU A 124 15.44 -39.23 -11.83
N LEU A 125 16.36 -38.58 -11.11
CA LEU A 125 17.67 -39.16 -10.78
C LEU A 125 17.55 -40.41 -9.91
N LYS A 126 16.58 -40.45 -8.99
CA LYS A 126 16.30 -41.65 -8.21
C LYS A 126 15.76 -42.79 -9.09
N ALA A 127 14.82 -42.49 -9.99
CA ALA A 127 14.27 -43.47 -10.93
C ALA A 127 15.34 -44.05 -11.88
N ILE A 128 16.26 -43.21 -12.38
CA ILE A 128 17.39 -43.67 -13.20
C ILE A 128 18.31 -44.61 -12.41
N LYS A 129 18.59 -44.29 -11.14
CA LYS A 129 19.43 -45.14 -10.28
C LYS A 129 18.78 -46.47 -9.90
N GLU A 130 17.45 -46.52 -9.83
CA GLU A 130 16.70 -47.76 -9.50
C GLU A 130 16.48 -48.64 -10.73
N ALA A 131 16.57 -48.08 -11.95
CA ALA A 131 16.45 -48.81 -13.21
C ALA A 131 17.79 -49.32 -13.78
N ALA A 132 18.92 -49.00 -13.12
CA ALA A 132 20.28 -49.43 -13.48
C ALA A 132 20.76 -50.55 -12.54
#